data_AF-A0A800DTR3-F1
#
_entry.id   AF-A0A800DTR3-F1
#
_cell.length_a   1.000
_cell.length_b   1.000
_cell.length_c   1.000
_cell.angle_alpha   90.00
_cell.angle_beta   90.00
_cell.angle_gamma   90.00
#
_symmetry.space_group_name_H-M   'P 1'
#
loop_
_entity.id
_entity.type
_entity.pdbx_description
1 polymer ?
#
loop_
_entity_poly.entity_id
_entity_poly.type
_entity_poly.pdbx_seq_one_letter_code
_entity_poly.pdbx_strand_id
1 'polypeptide(L)'
;MLKSPKVFFLFVFLSLILLKLNAQIIIEAKVDKDKVETGEIFTYTVKIKGEFEDPKIVLPKFKNFKIISQNQTKSYSFKEGRIEVEFDLVYELIASKPGVFKIEEVIVKDKGKRYKSNSIIIQVEGRPLEEKKKILPYIEKGIEI
;
A
#
# COMPACT_ATOMS: atom_id res chain seq x y z
N MET A 1 -10.75 -49.91 13.64
CA MET A 1 -9.56 -50.78 13.74
C MET A 1 -9.02 -51.03 12.34
N LEU A 2 -8.18 -50.15 11.80
CA LEU A 2 -7.64 -50.28 10.43
C LEU A 2 -6.68 -51.47 10.38
N LYS A 3 -7.09 -52.55 9.71
CA LYS A 3 -6.47 -53.89 9.82
C LYS A 3 -5.38 -54.21 8.79
N SER A 4 -4.89 -53.26 7.98
CA SER A 4 -3.81 -53.57 7.03
C SER A 4 -2.78 -52.44 6.87
N PRO A 5 -1.47 -52.77 6.87
CA PRO A 5 -0.39 -51.77 6.78
C PRO A 5 -0.41 -51.01 5.43
N LYS A 6 -1.03 -51.60 4.40
CA LYS A 6 -1.23 -50.99 3.06
C LYS A 6 -2.22 -49.82 3.09
N VAL A 7 -3.29 -49.91 3.89
CA VAL A 7 -4.27 -48.82 4.02
C VAL A 7 -3.71 -47.67 4.84
N PHE A 8 -2.86 -47.96 5.83
CA PHE A 8 -2.12 -46.93 6.57
C PHE A 8 -1.14 -46.17 5.66
N PHE A 9 -0.38 -46.88 4.82
CA PHE A 9 0.54 -46.26 3.86
C PHE A 9 -0.20 -45.40 2.82
N LEU A 10 -1.37 -45.86 2.34
CA LEU A 10 -2.21 -45.09 1.43
C LEU A 10 -2.76 -43.81 2.08
N PHE A 11 -3.10 -43.86 3.38
CA PHE A 11 -3.59 -42.69 4.12
C PHE A 11 -2.48 -41.66 4.38
N VAL A 12 -1.25 -42.11 4.66
CA VAL A 12 -0.07 -41.24 4.80
C VAL A 12 0.29 -40.59 3.46
N PHE A 13 0.22 -41.34 2.35
CA PHE A 13 0.47 -40.81 1.01
C PHE A 13 -0.60 -39.80 0.56
N LEU A 14 -1.87 -40.04 0.90
CA LEU A 14 -2.98 -39.12 0.61
C LEU A 14 -2.90 -37.83 1.45
N SER A 15 -2.39 -37.91 2.68
CA SER A 15 -2.12 -36.77 3.56
C SER A 15 -1.00 -35.87 3.03
N LEU A 16 0.06 -36.45 2.45
CA LEU A 16 1.21 -35.73 1.87
C LEU A 16 0.87 -34.93 0.60
N ILE A 17 -0.19 -35.29 -0.12
CA ILE A 17 -0.62 -34.62 -1.37
C ILE A 17 -1.38 -33.30 -1.09
N LEU A 18 -1.81 -33.06 0.15
CA LEU A 18 -2.67 -31.93 0.50
C LEU A 18 -1.92 -30.64 0.92
N LEU A 19 -0.59 -30.66 0.98
CA LEU A 19 0.20 -29.46 1.28
C LEU A 19 0.41 -28.59 0.04
N LYS A 20 -0.68 -28.06 -0.53
CA LYS A 20 -0.57 -26.89 -1.42
C LYS A 20 -0.36 -25.65 -0.54
N LEU A 21 0.89 -25.20 -0.42
CA LEU A 21 1.19 -23.84 0.05
C LEU A 21 0.53 -22.87 -0.94
N ASN A 22 -0.60 -22.28 -0.57
CA ASN A 22 -1.11 -21.14 -1.32
C ASN A 22 -0.19 -19.96 -1.02
N ALA A 23 0.46 -19.41 -2.04
CA ALA A 23 1.21 -18.17 -1.91
C ALA A 23 0.28 -17.09 -1.33
N GLN A 24 0.63 -16.54 -0.18
CA GLN A 24 -0.16 -15.50 0.46
C GLN A 24 -0.08 -14.21 -0.35
N ILE A 25 -1.22 -13.67 -0.75
CA ILE A 25 -1.32 -12.36 -1.39
C ILE A 25 -1.35 -11.30 -0.28
N ILE A 26 -0.41 -10.36 -0.33
CA ILE A 26 -0.29 -9.21 0.56
C ILE A 26 -0.51 -7.95 -0.28
N ILE A 27 -1.48 -7.12 0.11
CA ILE A 27 -1.71 -5.81 -0.47
C ILE A 27 -2.02 -4.86 0.67
N GLU A 28 -1.04 -4.07 1.07
CA GLU A 28 -1.13 -3.20 2.23
C GLU A 28 -0.75 -1.78 1.85
N ALA A 29 -1.51 -0.82 2.38
CA ALA A 29 -1.19 0.60 2.32
C ALA A 29 -0.99 1.11 3.75
N LYS A 30 0.08 1.87 3.97
CA LYS A 30 0.41 2.44 5.29
C LYS A 30 0.86 3.89 5.14
N VAL A 31 0.69 4.64 6.21
CA VAL A 31 1.31 5.96 6.38
C VAL A 31 2.16 5.97 7.63
N ASP A 32 3.19 6.81 7.64
CA ASP A 32 3.96 7.11 8.86
C ASP A 32 3.18 7.99 9.84
N LYS A 33 2.28 8.85 9.32
CA LYS A 33 1.43 9.77 10.09
C LYS A 33 0.02 9.82 9.50
N ASP A 34 -0.99 9.70 10.35
CA ASP A 34 -2.41 9.85 10.00
C ASP A 34 -3.00 11.20 10.44
N LYS A 35 -2.25 11.97 11.24
CA LYS A 35 -2.52 13.35 11.62
C LYS A 35 -1.33 14.22 11.26
N VAL A 36 -1.55 15.28 10.48
CA VAL A 36 -0.50 16.16 9.96
C VAL A 36 -0.97 17.62 9.94
N GLU A 37 -0.04 18.56 9.96
CA GLU A 37 -0.34 19.95 9.66
C GLU A 37 -0.34 20.26 8.15
N THR A 38 -1.03 21.32 7.74
CA THR A 38 -0.84 21.87 6.40
C THR A 38 0.61 22.25 6.16
N GLY A 39 1.18 21.78 5.05
CA GLY A 39 2.59 21.98 4.72
C GLY A 39 3.54 20.93 5.30
N GLU A 40 3.07 20.03 6.16
CA GLU A 40 3.87 18.92 6.68
C GLU A 40 3.95 17.78 5.65
N ILE A 41 5.15 17.21 5.51
CA ILE A 41 5.39 16.03 4.67
C ILE A 41 5.10 14.76 5.47
N PHE A 42 4.38 13.84 4.86
CA PHE A 42 4.16 12.49 5.37
C PHE A 42 4.38 11.46 4.26
N THR A 43 4.68 10.23 4.67
CA THR A 43 5.06 9.14 3.80
C THR A 43 3.89 8.18 3.62
N TYR A 44 3.53 7.88 2.39
CA TYR A 44 2.56 6.84 2.03
C TYR A 44 3.28 5.68 1.34
N THR A 45 3.13 4.48 1.91
CA THR A 45 3.82 3.27 1.46
C THR A 45 2.80 2.21 1.05
N VAL A 46 3.02 1.58 -0.10
CA VAL A 46 2.26 0.43 -0.58
C VAL A 46 3.18 -0.76 -0.74
N LYS A 47 2.75 -1.90 -0.22
CA LYS A 47 3.40 -3.20 -0.41
C LYS A 47 2.44 -4.17 -1.10
N ILE A 48 2.86 -4.69 -2.24
CA ILE A 48 2.15 -5.74 -2.96
C ILE A 48 3.09 -6.94 -3.11
N LYS A 49 2.69 -8.09 -2.58
CA LYS A 49 3.41 -9.35 -2.74
C LYS A 49 2.44 -10.47 -3.06
N GLY A 50 2.75 -11.31 -4.04
CA GLY A 50 1.93 -12.48 -4.32
C GLY A 50 2.15 -13.03 -5.72
N GLU A 51 1.52 -14.18 -5.98
CA GLU A 51 1.48 -14.80 -7.30
C GLU A 51 0.19 -14.43 -8.03
N PHE A 52 0.32 -14.02 -9.27
CA PHE A 52 -0.77 -13.60 -10.15
C PHE A 52 -0.57 -14.23 -11.54
N GLU A 53 -1.61 -14.25 -12.37
CA GLU A 53 -1.49 -14.76 -13.73
C GLU A 53 -1.31 -13.62 -14.74
N ASP A 54 -2.06 -12.53 -14.58
CA ASP A 54 -1.96 -11.29 -15.37
C ASP A 54 -2.35 -10.06 -14.50
N PRO A 55 -1.44 -9.62 -13.61
CA PRO A 55 -1.75 -8.58 -12.62
C PRO A 55 -1.75 -7.18 -13.23
N LYS A 56 -2.87 -6.46 -13.08
CA LYS A 56 -2.99 -5.02 -13.34
C LYS A 56 -3.18 -4.25 -12.03
N ILE A 57 -2.16 -3.47 -11.66
CA ILE A 57 -2.15 -2.63 -10.45
C ILE A 57 -2.75 -1.26 -10.77
N VAL A 58 -3.70 -0.82 -9.95
CA VAL A 58 -4.33 0.50 -10.00
C VAL A 58 -4.06 1.22 -8.69
N LEU A 59 -3.29 2.29 -8.76
CA LEU A 59 -2.95 3.13 -7.62
C LEU A 59 -4.05 4.17 -7.35
N PRO A 60 -4.20 4.62 -6.09
CA PRO A 60 -5.13 5.69 -5.75
C PRO A 60 -4.69 7.03 -6.35
N LYS A 61 -5.65 7.94 -6.50
CA LYS A 61 -5.38 9.33 -6.89
C LYS A 61 -5.28 10.20 -5.64
N PHE A 62 -4.20 10.95 -5.50
CA PHE A 62 -3.98 11.87 -4.40
C PHE A 62 -4.64 13.24 -4.65
N LYS A 63 -5.98 13.31 -4.77
CA LYS A 63 -6.68 14.56 -5.14
C LYS A 63 -6.44 15.73 -4.18
N ASN A 64 -6.29 15.44 -2.89
CA ASN A 64 -6.15 16.44 -1.82
C ASN A 64 -4.70 16.64 -1.36
N PHE A 65 -3.74 15.93 -1.98
CA PHE A 65 -2.33 15.99 -1.62
C PHE A 65 -1.49 16.29 -2.86
N LYS A 66 -0.36 16.95 -2.67
CA LYS A 66 0.66 17.09 -3.72
C LYS A 66 1.74 16.05 -3.47
N ILE A 67 2.24 15.46 -4.55
CA ILE A 67 3.37 14.54 -4.50
C ILE A 67 4.65 15.38 -4.51
N ILE A 68 5.46 15.23 -3.46
CA ILE A 68 6.79 15.84 -3.36
C ILE A 68 7.82 14.92 -4.02
N SER A 69 7.76 13.64 -3.70
CA SER A 69 8.63 12.62 -4.28
C SER A 69 7.90 11.29 -4.41
N GLN A 70 8.41 10.44 -5.29
CA GLN A 70 7.93 9.08 -5.49
C GLN A 70 9.14 8.16 -5.73
N ASN A 71 9.17 7.04 -5.03
CA ASN A 71 10.09 5.95 -5.27
C ASN A 71 9.32 4.64 -5.46
N GLN A 72 9.77 3.79 -6.38
CA GLN A 72 9.12 2.52 -6.62
C GLN A 72 10.12 1.43 -7.00
N THR A 73 9.95 0.25 -6.41
CA THR A 73 10.74 -0.95 -6.69
C THR A 73 9.80 -2.06 -7.11
N LYS A 74 10.01 -2.60 -8.31
CA LYS A 74 9.22 -3.69 -8.88
C LYS A 74 10.11 -4.86 -9.20
N SER A 75 9.78 -6.03 -8.68
CA SER A 75 10.38 -7.31 -9.04
C SER A 75 9.29 -8.24 -9.56
N TYR A 76 9.58 -8.86 -10.71
CA TYR A 76 8.72 -9.86 -11.34
C TYR A 76 9.54 -11.13 -11.53
N SER A 77 9.05 -12.24 -10.99
CA SER A 77 9.62 -13.57 -11.19
C SER A 77 8.56 -14.47 -11.84
N PHE A 78 8.97 -15.29 -12.80
CA PHE A 78 8.05 -16.20 -13.49
C PHE A 78 8.32 -17.64 -13.04
N LYS A 79 7.30 -18.29 -12.47
CA LYS A 79 7.36 -19.68 -12.03
C LYS A 79 6.10 -20.40 -12.51
N GLU A 80 6.29 -21.43 -13.33
CA GLU A 80 5.22 -22.36 -13.74
C GLU A 80 3.94 -21.69 -14.28
N GLY A 81 4.07 -20.65 -15.12
CA GLY A 81 2.90 -19.96 -15.68
C GLY A 81 2.33 -18.83 -14.81
N ARG A 82 2.91 -18.60 -13.63
CA ARG A 82 2.52 -17.54 -12.69
C ARG A 82 3.61 -16.47 -12.57
N ILE A 83 3.17 -15.25 -12.31
CA ILE A 83 3.98 -14.08 -12.07
C ILE A 83 4.00 -13.81 -10.57
N GLU A 84 5.13 -14.06 -9.93
CA GLU A 84 5.42 -13.59 -8.59
C GLU A 84 5.75 -12.09 -8.66
N VAL A 85 4.92 -11.27 -8.03
CA VAL A 85 5.07 -9.83 -7.95
C VAL A 85 5.56 -9.45 -6.56
N GLU A 86 6.62 -8.65 -6.50
CA GLU A 86 7.02 -7.90 -5.31
C GLU A 86 7.14 -6.42 -5.72
N PHE A 87 6.21 -5.61 -5.23
CA PHE A 87 6.10 -4.21 -5.58
C PHE A 87 5.99 -3.36 -4.32
N ASP A 88 7.03 -2.57 -4.08
CA ASP A 88 7.09 -1.56 -3.04
C ASP A 88 7.04 -0.18 -3.68
N LEU A 89 6.20 0.69 -3.13
CA LEU A 89 5.97 2.04 -3.63
C LEU A 89 5.90 2.99 -2.44
N VAL A 90 6.66 4.07 -2.52
CA VAL A 90 6.76 5.09 -1.47
C VAL A 90 6.50 6.45 -2.09
N TYR A 91 5.60 7.22 -1.49
CA TYR A 91 5.30 8.60 -1.85
C TYR A 91 5.54 9.50 -0.65
N GLU A 92 6.17 10.65 -0.90
CA GLU A 92 6.11 11.77 0.04
C GLU A 92 5.01 12.72 -0.41
N LEU A 93 4.08 12.99 0.50
CA LEU A 93 2.86 13.74 0.24
C LEU A 93 2.80 14.97 1.15
N ILE A 94 2.18 16.03 0.64
CA ILE A 94 1.90 17.25 1.40
C ILE A 94 0.45 17.68 1.21
N ALA A 95 -0.21 18.11 2.28
CA ALA A 95 -1.56 18.68 2.23
C ALA A 95 -1.50 20.22 2.18
N SER A 96 -2.29 20.82 1.29
CA SER A 96 -2.35 22.30 1.16
C SER A 96 -3.49 22.95 1.95
N LYS A 97 -4.50 22.18 2.37
CA LYS A 97 -5.70 22.68 3.08
C LYS A 97 -6.03 21.76 4.25
N PRO A 98 -6.58 22.30 5.35
CA PRO A 98 -7.07 21.48 6.45
C PRO A 98 -8.31 20.68 6.05
N GLY A 99 -8.57 19.58 6.76
CA GLY A 99 -9.72 18.71 6.53
C GLY A 99 -9.41 17.24 6.79
N VAL A 100 -10.44 16.41 6.68
CA VAL A 100 -10.32 14.95 6.75
C VAL A 100 -10.39 14.41 5.33
N PHE A 101 -9.30 13.77 4.89
CA PHE A 101 -9.17 13.26 3.53
C PHE A 101 -8.96 11.76 3.52
N LYS A 102 -9.61 11.09 2.58
CA LYS A 102 -9.45 9.65 2.35
C LYS A 102 -8.51 9.41 1.17
N ILE A 103 -7.50 8.58 1.39
CA ILE A 103 -6.71 7.94 0.33
C ILE A 103 -7.40 6.61 0.02
N GLU A 104 -7.84 6.46 -1.23
CA GLU A 104 -8.55 5.26 -1.68
C GLU A 104 -7.63 4.03 -1.71
N GLU A 105 -8.26 2.86 -1.77
CA GLU A 105 -7.57 1.56 -1.82
C GLU A 105 -6.74 1.41 -3.09
N VAL A 106 -5.61 0.70 -2.98
CA VAL A 106 -4.88 0.15 -4.13
C VAL A 106 -5.62 -1.10 -4.59
N ILE A 107 -5.77 -1.27 -5.91
CA ILE A 107 -6.49 -2.41 -6.49
C ILE A 107 -5.54 -3.20 -7.40
N VAL A 108 -5.44 -4.50 -7.16
CA VAL A 108 -4.82 -5.45 -8.10
C VAL A 108 -5.93 -6.24 -8.78
N LYS A 109 -5.99 -6.16 -10.11
CA LYS A 109 -6.92 -6.95 -10.94
C LYS A 109 -6.15 -8.10 -11.56
N ASP A 110 -6.66 -9.31 -11.43
CA ASP A 110 -6.02 -10.52 -11.98
C ASP A 110 -7.11 -11.53 -12.37
N LYS A 111 -7.18 -11.89 -13.65
CA LYS A 111 -8.20 -12.79 -14.25
C LYS A 111 -9.63 -12.62 -13.71
N GLY A 112 -10.10 -11.36 -13.67
CA GLY A 112 -11.45 -11.02 -13.21
C GLY A 112 -11.62 -10.93 -11.68
N LYS A 113 -10.62 -11.36 -10.90
CA LYS A 113 -10.57 -11.12 -9.45
C LYS A 113 -10.03 -9.72 -9.15
N ARG A 114 -10.44 -9.17 -8.01
CA ARG A 114 -10.00 -7.88 -7.50
C ARG A 114 -9.51 -8.06 -6.07
N TYR A 115 -8.25 -7.74 -5.84
CA TYR A 115 -7.65 -7.68 -4.52
C TYR A 115 -7.41 -6.22 -4.15
N LYS A 116 -7.59 -5.87 -2.89
CA LYS A 116 -7.61 -4.48 -2.42
C LYS A 116 -6.73 -4.32 -1.19
N SER A 117 -6.07 -3.17 -1.08
CA SER A 117 -5.53 -2.71 0.20
C SER A 117 -6.63 -2.13 1.09
N ASN A 118 -6.26 -1.82 2.32
CA ASN A 118 -7.00 -0.87 3.14
C ASN A 118 -6.99 0.54 2.50
N SER A 119 -8.03 1.32 2.78
CA SER A 119 -8.01 2.78 2.60
C SER A 119 -7.43 3.46 3.84
N ILE A 120 -6.93 4.69 3.68
CA ILE A 120 -6.34 5.46 4.79
C ILE A 120 -7.06 6.79 4.93
N ILE A 121 -7.34 7.19 6.17
CA ILE A 121 -7.87 8.51 6.51
C ILE A 121 -6.72 9.35 7.05
N ILE A 122 -6.58 10.57 6.53
CA ILE A 122 -5.60 11.56 7.00
C ILE A 122 -6.37 12.78 7.53
N GLN A 123 -6.08 13.16 8.76
CA GLN A 123 -6.55 14.38 9.38
C GLN A 123 -5.50 15.47 9.20
N VAL A 124 -5.88 16.55 8.52
CA VAL A 124 -5.02 17.69 8.25
C VAL A 124 -5.49 18.89 9.05
N GLU A 125 -4.61 19.43 9.88
CA GLU A 125 -4.89 20.56 10.78
C GLU A 125 -4.15 21.84 10.34
N GLY A 126 -4.51 22.96 10.98
CA GLY A 126 -3.91 24.27 10.72
C GLY A 126 -4.63 25.08 9.65
N ARG A 127 -3.95 26.11 9.15
CA ARG A 127 -4.49 27.05 8.15
C ARG A 127 -4.09 26.66 6.74
N PRO A 128 -4.85 27.03 5.69
CA PRO A 128 -4.43 26.83 4.31
C PRO A 128 -2.99 27.30 4.04
N LEU A 129 -2.24 26.52 3.26
CA LEU A 129 -0.82 26.80 3.00
C LEU A 129 -0.63 28.13 2.28
N GLU A 130 -1.60 28.55 1.45
CA GLU A 130 -1.59 29.86 0.79
C GLU A 130 -1.66 31.02 1.80
N GLU A 131 -2.37 30.87 2.90
CA GLU A 131 -2.41 31.87 3.97
C GLU A 131 -1.12 31.87 4.78
N LYS A 132 -0.59 30.69 5.13
CA LYS A 132 0.73 30.56 5.77
C LYS A 132 1.83 31.26 4.94
N LYS A 133 1.78 31.18 3.61
CA LYS A 133 2.75 31.84 2.73
C LYS A 133 2.69 33.37 2.76
N LYS A 134 1.50 33.96 2.91
CA LYS A 134 1.33 35.42 2.95
C LYS A 134 1.90 36.05 4.21
N ILE A 135 1.92 35.32 5.32
CA ILE A 135 2.38 35.82 6.63
C ILE A 135 3.89 35.63 6.85
N LEU A 136 4.54 34.70 6.14
CA LEU A 136 5.98 34.38 6.28
C LEU A 136 6.89 35.62 6.26
N PRO A 137 6.77 36.57 5.30
CA PRO A 137 7.68 37.73 5.24
C PRO A 137 7.59 38.64 6.47
N TYR A 138 6.43 38.70 7.12
CA TYR A 138 6.22 39.52 8.33
C TYR A 138 6.80 38.84 9.57
N ILE A 139 6.78 37.51 9.62
CA ILE A 139 7.37 36.73 10.70
C ILE A 139 8.89 36.85 10.65
N GLU A 140 9.50 36.66 9.48
CA GLU A 140 10.96 36.75 9.29
C GLU A 140 11.49 38.12 9.70
N LYS A 141 10.84 39.22 9.25
CA LYS A 141 11.22 40.58 9.61
C LYS A 141 11.09 40.89 11.11
N GLY A 142 10.15 40.24 11.81
CA GLY A 142 9.94 40.43 13.26
C GLY A 142 10.96 39.69 14.13
N ILE A 143 11.71 38.75 13.56
CA ILE A 143 12.74 37.96 14.26
C ILE A 143 14.13 38.63 14.15
N GLU A 144 14.33 39.55 13.19
CA GLU A 144 15.59 40.30 13.01
C GLU A 144 15.81 41.45 14.03
N ILE A 145 15.23 41.37 15.24
CA ILE A 145 15.36 42.38 16.31
C ILE A 145 16.25 41.87 17.45
#